data_AF-A0A800JXW6-F1
#
_entry.id   AF-A0A800JXW6-F1
#
_cell.length_a   1.000
_cell.length_b   1.000
_cell.length_c   1.000
_cell.angle_alpha   90.00
_cell.angle_beta   90.00
_cell.angle_gamma   90.00
#
_symmetry.space_group_name_H-M   'P 1'
#
loop_
_entity.id
_entity.type
_entity.pdbx_description
1 polymer ?
#
loop_
_entity_poly.entity_id
_entity_poly.type
_entity_poly.pdbx_seq_one_letter_code
_entity_poly.pdbx_strand_id
1 'polypeptide(L)' 'MLSDITLPGGMNGIEIFGRCHEQRPELKCLFMSGYASLSDQSLPEGSEVLSKPVSMGELATKMRRALDS' A
#
# COMPACT_ATOMS: atom_id res chain seq x y z
N MET A 1 2.00 -6.89 -3.33
CA MET A 1 2.30 -6.78 -1.89
C MET A 1 1.10 -6.14 -1.18
N LEU A 2 0.84 -6.52 0.07
CA LEU A 2 -0.10 -5.82 0.96
C LEU A 2 0.71 -5.37 2.17
N SER A 3 0.65 -4.09 2.53
CA SER A 3 1.38 -3.55 3.69
C SER A 3 0.62 -2.43 4.37
N ASP A 4 0.82 -2.27 5.67
CA ASP A 4 0.51 -1.01 6.34
C ASP A 4 1.54 0.06 5.98
N ILE A 5 1.13 1.34 5.99
CA ILE A 5 2.06 2.47 5.82
C ILE A 5 2.91 2.64 7.08
N THR A 6 2.28 2.65 8.25
CA THR A 6 2.98 2.74 9.52
C THR A 6 3.09 1.36 10.14
N LEU A 7 4.31 0.86 10.27
CA LEU A 7 4.60 -0.43 10.87
C LEU A 7 5.20 -0.24 12.28
N PRO A 8 5.08 -1.25 13.17
CA PRO A 8 5.69 -1.19 14.50
C PRO A 8 7.20 -0.93 14.43
N GLY A 9 7.74 -0.26 15.44
CA GLY A 9 9.17 0.04 15.51
C GLY A 9 9.62 1.22 14.64
N GLY A 10 8.69 2.05 14.17
CA GLY A 10 9.00 3.25 13.38
C GLY A 10 9.29 2.98 11.90
N MET A 11 8.98 1.76 11.43
CA MET A 11 9.17 1.38 10.04
C MET A 11 8.07 1.98 9.13
N ASN A 12 8.48 2.40 7.93
CA ASN A 12 7.57 2.89 6.90
C ASN A 12 7.39 1.85 5.78
N GLY A 13 6.15 1.39 5.56
CA GLY A 13 5.80 0.44 4.51
C GLY A 13 6.12 0.93 3.09
N ILE A 14 6.10 2.24 2.86
CA ILE A 14 6.47 2.84 1.57
C ILE A 14 7.97 2.65 1.29
N GLU A 15 8.82 2.87 2.30
CA GLU A 15 10.27 2.64 2.16
C GLU A 15 10.60 1.17 1.90
N ILE A 16 9.90 0.27 2.60
CA ILE A 16 10.03 -1.18 2.39
C ILE A 16 9.61 -1.54 0.97
N PHE A 17 8.48 -1.01 0.49
CA PHE A 17 8.06 -1.23 -0.88
C PHE A 17 9.08 -0.73 -1.88
N GLY A 18 9.65 0.47 -1.68
CA GLY A 18 10.69 1.01 -2.56
C GLY A 18 11.85 0.03 -2.74
N ARG A 19 12.37 -0.51 -1.64
CA ARG A 19 13.46 -1.53 -1.68
C ARG A 19 13.03 -2.83 -2.36
N CYS A 20 11.78 -3.27 -2.17
CA CYS A 20 11.26 -4.45 -2.86
C CYS A 20 11.08 -4.20 -4.36
N HIS A 21 10.65 -2.99 -4.73
CA HIS A 21 10.39 -2.58 -6.11
C HIS A 21 11.69 -2.42 -6.90
N GLU A 22 12.78 -1.96 -6.29
CA GLU A 22 14.12 -1.97 -6.89
C GLU A 22 14.55 -3.37 -7.37
N GLN A 23 14.11 -4.42 -6.66
CA GLN A 23 14.42 -5.81 -7.02
C GLN A 23 13.34 -6.46 -7.91
N ARG A 24 12.11 -5.93 -7.88
CA ARG A 24 10.95 -6.42 -8.62
C ARG A 24 10.11 -5.24 -9.12
N PRO A 25 10.50 -4.61 -10.25
CA PRO A 25 9.80 -3.44 -10.80
C PRO A 25 8.34 -3.70 -11.16
N GLU A 26 7.94 -4.95 -11.36
CA GLU A 26 6.56 -5.36 -11.61
C GLU A 26 5.73 -5.51 -10.32
N LEU A 27 6.36 -5.41 -9.14
CA LEU A 27 5.69 -5.56 -7.87
C LEU A 27 4.77 -4.36 -7.62
N LYS A 28 3.47 -4.63 -7.56
CA LYS A 28 2.45 -3.66 -7.14
C LYS A 28 2.20 -3.75 -5.64
N CYS A 29 1.75 -2.65 -5.03
CA CYS A 29 1.42 -2.63 -3.62
C CYS A 29 0.05 -2.00 -3.34
N LEU A 30 -0.72 -2.68 -2.48
CA LEU A 30 -1.88 -2.10 -1.82
C LEU A 30 -1.47 -1.72 -0.39
N PHE A 31 -1.49 -0.43 -0.09
CA PHE A 31 -1.21 0.08 1.24
C PHE A 31 -2.48 0.23 2.06
N MET A 32 -2.39 -0.07 3.34
CA MET A 32 -3.45 0.18 4.30
C MET A 32 -3.05 1.33 5.24
N SER A 33 -3.92 2.32 5.39
CA SER A 33 -3.65 3.55 6.16
C SER A 33 -4.76 3.87 7.15
N GLY A 34 -4.40 4.31 8.35
CA GLY A 34 -5.33 4.86 9.32
C GLY A 34 -5.64 6.35 9.06
N TYR A 35 -6.52 6.92 9.86
CA TYR A 35 -7.21 8.21 9.70
C TYR A 35 -6.36 9.49 9.47
N ALA A 36 -5.03 9.45 9.33
CA ALA A 36 -4.20 10.67 9.39
C ALA A 36 -2.94 10.75 8.51
N SER A 37 -2.62 9.79 7.63
CA SER A 37 -1.21 9.71 7.13
C SER A 37 -1.01 9.59 5.62
N LEU A 38 -1.89 10.16 4.81
CA LEU A 38 -1.71 10.18 3.34
C LEU A 38 -1.49 11.56 2.74
N SER A 39 -1.70 12.64 3.50
CA SER A 39 -1.78 13.99 2.94
C SER A 39 -0.47 14.49 2.32
N ASP A 40 0.69 13.95 2.69
CA ASP A 40 2.00 14.49 2.28
C ASP A 40 2.99 13.45 1.73
N GLN A 41 2.59 12.20 1.51
CA GLN A 41 3.50 11.16 1.00
C GLN A 41 3.19 10.82 -0.46
N SER A 42 4.19 11.03 -1.34
CA SER A 42 4.11 10.59 -2.73
C SER A 42 4.08 9.08 -2.77
N LEU A 43 2.95 8.53 -3.22
CA LEU A 43 2.80 7.10 -3.42
C LEU A 43 3.57 6.68 -4.69
N PRO A 44 4.28 5.54 -4.64
CA PRO A 44 4.90 4.97 -5.83
C PRO A 44 3.88 4.69 -6.94
N GLU A 45 4.32 4.77 -8.19
CA GLU A 45 3.47 4.48 -9.34
C GLU A 45 2.93 3.03 -9.29
N GLY A 46 1.66 2.85 -9.64
CA GLY A 46 1.00 1.54 -9.56
C GLY A 46 0.66 1.06 -8.14
N SER A 47 0.82 1.92 -7.12
CA SER A 47 0.36 1.62 -5.76
C SER A 47 -1.04 2.17 -5.47
N GLU A 48 -1.80 1.40 -4.71
CA GLU A 48 -3.17 1.72 -4.29
C GLU A 48 -3.20 1.90 -2.78
N VAL A 49 -4.15 2.70 -2.28
CA VAL A 49 -4.35 2.87 -0.85
C VAL A 49 -5.76 2.52 -0.44
N LEU A 50 -5.86 1.97 0.76
CA LEU A 50 -7.07 1.56 1.40
C LEU A 50 -7.10 2.10 2.84
N SER A 51 -8.17 2.82 3.16
CA SER A 51 -8.34 3.47 4.46
C SER A 51 -8.95 2.49 5.46
N LYS A 52 -8.39 2.45 6.68
CA LYS A 52 -8.94 1.69 7.79
C LYS A 52 -10.02 2.52 8.52
N PRO A 53 -11.10 1.88 9.02
CA PRO A 53 -11.39 0.44 8.95
C PRO A 53 -11.87 0.02 7.57
N VAL A 54 -11.50 -1.19 7.15
CA VAL A 54 -11.83 -1.73 5.81
C VAL A 54 -12.80 -2.89 5.91
N SER A 55 -13.77 -2.94 5.00
CA SER A 55 -14.59 -4.12 4.79
C SER A 55 -13.90 -5.17 3.91
N MET A 56 -14.24 -6.45 4.09
CA MET A 56 -13.69 -7.53 3.23
C MET A 56 -14.03 -7.35 1.74
N GLY A 57 -15.21 -6.80 1.42
CA GLY A 57 -15.62 -6.55 0.03
C GLY A 57 -14.80 -5.44 -0.63
N GLU A 58 -14.49 -4.39 0.12
CA GLU A 58 -13.64 -3.30 -0.35
C GLU A 58 -12.20 -3.75 -0.57
N LEU A 59 -11.65 -4.54 0.38
CA LEU A 59 -10.34 -5.17 0.23
C LEU A 59 -10.29 -6.04 -1.03
N ALA A 60 -11.27 -6.92 -1.24
CA ALA A 60 -11.31 -7.79 -2.42
C ALA A 60 -11.36 -6.99 -3.73
N THR A 61 -12.17 -5.93 -3.76
CA THR A 61 -12.31 -5.05 -4.93
C THR A 61 -10.99 -4.34 -5.25
N LYS A 62 -10.33 -3.78 -4.24
CA LYS A 62 -9.04 -3.08 -4.39
C LYS A 62 -7.91 -4.03 -4.76
N MET A 63 -7.85 -5.21 -4.15
CA MET A 63 -6.88 -6.25 -4.52
C MET A 63 -7.06 -6.68 -5.98
N ARG A 64 -8.30 -6.89 -6.44
CA ARG A 64 -8.58 -7.24 -7.84
C ARG A 64 -8.09 -6.16 -8.79
N ARG A 65 -8.43 -4.90 -8.51
CA ARG A 65 -7.94 -3.75 -9.30
C ARG A 65 -6.42 -3.65 -9.34
N ALA A 66 -5.76 -3.85 -8.19
CA ALA A 66 -4.31 -3.82 -8.12
C ALA A 66 -3.68 -4.97 -8.93
N LEU A 67 -4.30 -6.14 -9.03
CA LEU A 67 -3.78 -7.25 -9.83
C LEU A 67 -4.03 -7.07 -11.32
N ASP A 68 -5.20 -6.55 -11.69
CA ASP A 68 -5.66 -6.46 -13.08
C ASP A 68 -5.12 -5.22 -13.84
N SER A 69 -4.44 -4.30 -13.15
CA SER A 69 -3.90 -3.05 -13.72
C SER A 69 -2.59 -3.18 -14.53
#